data_AF-A0A3D0N746-F1
#
_entry.id   AF-A0A3D0N746-F1
#
_cell.length_a   1.000
_cell.length_b   1.000
_cell.length_c   1.000
_cell.angle_alpha   90.00
_cell.angle_beta   90.00
_cell.angle_gamma   90.00
#
_symmetry.space_group_name_H-M   'P 1'
#
loop_
_entity.id
_entity.type
_entity.pdbx_description
1 polymer ?
#
loop_
_entity_poly.entity_id
_entity_poly.type
_entity_poly.pdbx_seq_one_letter_code
_entity_poly.pdbx_strand_id
1 'polypeptide(L)' 'MLHLLSYVPEKRGPNTDMIEEPIQLRNVEVSLRANGREPSSVYLAPERVELPWEHRDGYVHVTVPEMSGYAMVVFEE' A
#
# COMPACT_ATOMS: atom_id res chain seq x y z
N MET A 1 2.66 6.61 6.68
CA MET A 1 1.51 5.77 6.24
C MET A 1 1.40 5.86 4.73
N LEU A 2 1.19 4.73 4.06
CA LEU A 2 1.02 4.60 2.62
C LEU A 2 -0.38 4.05 2.33
N HIS A 3 -1.09 4.72 1.43
CA HIS A 3 -2.40 4.29 0.93
C HIS A 3 -2.22 3.73 -0.49
N LEU A 4 -2.59 2.48 -0.71
CA LEU A 4 -2.60 1.83 -2.01
C LEU A 4 -4.04 1.75 -2.51
N LEU A 5 -4.26 2.18 -3.75
CA LEU A 5 -5.56 2.13 -4.43
C LEU A 5 -5.36 1.47 -5.80
N SER A 6 -6.20 0.47 -6.12
CA SER A 6 -6.19 -0.26 -7.38
C SER A 6 -7.61 -0.52 -7.83
N TYR A 7 -8.09 0.33 -8.74
CA TYR A 7 -9.46 0.30 -9.23
C TYR A 7 -9.49 0.63 -10.71
N VAL A 8 -10.48 0.09 -11.43
CA VAL A 8 -10.75 0.49 -12.82
C VAL A 8 -11.53 1.81 -12.81
N PRO A 9 -11.02 2.88 -13.42
CA PRO A 9 -11.80 4.09 -13.64
C PRO A 9 -12.77 3.89 -14.82
N GLU A 10 -14.04 4.20 -14.63
CA GLU A 10 -15.07 4.19 -15.67
C GLU A 10 -15.69 5.58 -15.85
N LYS A 11 -15.97 5.98 -17.09
CA LYS A 11 -16.73 7.21 -17.38
C LYS A 11 -18.23 6.93 -17.33
N ARG A 12 -18.91 7.43 -16.30
CA ARG A 12 -20.38 7.40 -16.20
C ARG A 12 -20.98 8.75 -16.53
N GLY A 13 -21.25 8.97 -17.82
CA GLY A 13 -21.79 10.23 -18.32
C GLY A 13 -20.69 11.24 -18.69
N PRO A 14 -21.07 12.44 -19.17
CA PRO A 14 -20.15 13.34 -19.86
C PRO A 14 -19.02 13.89 -18.97
N ASN A 15 -19.26 14.03 -17.66
CA ASN A 15 -18.33 14.71 -16.74
C ASN A 15 -18.13 13.97 -15.40
N THR A 16 -18.46 12.68 -15.31
CA THR A 16 -18.32 11.92 -14.06
C THR A 16 -17.48 10.67 -14.31
N ASP A 17 -16.31 10.62 -13.70
CA ASP A 17 -15.52 9.39 -13.58
C ASP A 17 -15.93 8.67 -12.29
N MET A 18 -16.27 7.39 -12.39
CA MET A 18 -16.66 6.54 -11.28
C MET A 18 -15.61 5.45 -11.07
N ILE A 19 -15.28 5.20 -9.81
CA ILE A 19 -14.42 4.10 -9.40
C ILE A 19 -15.35 2.90 -9.17
N GLU A 20 -15.24 1.86 -10.01
CA GLU A 20 -16.22 0.76 -9.97
C GLU A 20 -15.70 -0.45 -9.19
N GLU A 21 -14.77 -1.18 -9.80
CA GLU A 21 -14.39 -2.50 -9.33
C GLU A 21 -12.99 -2.50 -8.71
N PRO A 22 -12.86 -2.99 -7.46
CA PRO A 22 -11.55 -3.19 -6.86
C PRO A 22 -10.80 -4.27 -7.61
N ILE A 23 -9.56 -3.96 -7.99
CA ILE A 23 -8.67 -4.93 -8.63
C ILE A 23 -7.92 -5.68 -7.54
N GLN A 24 -7.93 -7.02 -7.63
CA GLN A 24 -7.12 -7.87 -6.78
C GLN A 24 -5.66 -7.78 -7.23
N LEU A 25 -4.78 -7.34 -6.34
CA LEU A 25 -3.34 -7.37 -6.52
C LEU A 25 -2.72 -8.37 -5.54
N ARG A 26 -1.65 -9.04 -5.96
CA ARG A 26 -0.86 -9.97 -5.15
C ARG A 26 0.60 -9.58 -5.21
N ASN A 27 1.30 -9.76 -4.10
CA ASN A 27 2.74 -9.50 -3.96
C ASN A 27 3.14 -8.10 -4.44
N VAL A 28 2.44 -7.07 -3.97
CA VAL A 28 2.74 -5.68 -4.32
C VAL A 28 3.99 -5.26 -3.55
N GLU A 29 5.10 -5.13 -4.26
CA GLU A 29 6.36 -4.64 -3.71
C GLU A 29 6.35 -3.13 -3.61
N VAL A 30 6.73 -2.62 -2.43
CA VAL A 30 6.82 -1.20 -2.13
C VAL A 30 8.17 -0.90 -1.49
N SER A 31 8.83 0.14 -1.97
CA SER A 31 10.02 0.71 -1.34
C SER A 31 9.76 2.17 -0.92
N LEU A 32 9.78 2.45 0.38
CA LEU A 32 9.62 3.80 0.93
C LEU A 32 10.98 4.39 1.30
N ARG A 33 11.34 5.54 0.73
CA ARG A 33 12.58 6.23 1.09
C ARG A 33 12.54 6.66 2.55
N ALA A 34 13.51 6.20 3.34
CA ALA A 34 13.46 6.31 4.80
C ALA A 34 14.24 7.54 5.33
N ASN A 35 15.16 8.12 4.53
CA ASN A 35 15.95 9.30 4.89
C ASN A 35 16.62 9.20 6.28
N GLY A 36 17.15 8.02 6.61
CA GLY A 36 17.80 7.74 7.90
C GLY A 36 16.84 7.43 9.06
N ARG A 37 15.53 7.40 8.81
CA ARG A 37 14.54 6.86 9.76
C ARG A 37 14.45 5.35 9.59
N GLU A 38 14.20 4.65 10.68
CA GLU A 38 13.97 3.21 10.69
C GLU A 38 12.70 2.95 11.50
N PRO A 39 11.66 2.35 10.90
CA PRO A 39 10.43 2.07 11.61
C PRO A 39 10.64 0.97 12.66
N SER A 40 9.92 1.04 13.76
CA SER A 40 9.87 -0.03 14.77
C SER A 40 9.03 -1.23 14.31
N SER A 41 8.04 -0.99 13.44
CA SER A 41 7.17 -2.00 12.84
C SER A 41 6.57 -1.51 11.51
N VAL A 42 6.22 -2.46 10.64
CA VAL A 42 5.46 -2.21 9.41
C VAL A 42 4.28 -3.18 9.36
N TYR A 43 3.07 -2.66 9.20
CA TYR A 43 1.86 -3.48 9.25
C TYR A 43 0.73 -2.97 8.35
N LEU A 44 -0.21 -3.86 8.03
CA LEU A 44 -1.48 -3.52 7.43
C LEU A 44 -2.45 -3.01 8.49
N ALA A 45 -3.09 -1.88 8.20
CA ALA A 45 -4.15 -1.33 9.02
C ALA A 45 -5.53 -1.50 8.35
N PRO A 46 -6.62 -1.59 9.14
CA PRO A 46 -6.68 -1.37 10.60
C PRO A 46 -6.33 -2.58 11.47
N GLU A 47 -6.22 -3.78 10.93
CA GLU A 47 -6.12 -5.04 11.70
C GLU A 47 -4.73 -5.25 12.35
N ARG A 48 -3.75 -4.39 12.07
CA ARG A 48 -2.35 -4.47 12.53
C ARG A 48 -1.70 -5.81 12.20
N VAL A 49 -1.91 -6.28 10.98
CA VAL A 49 -1.22 -7.48 10.48
C VAL A 49 0.21 -7.09 10.12
N GLU A 50 1.17 -7.57 10.92
CA GLU A 50 2.59 -7.34 10.71
C GLU A 50 3.04 -7.83 9.33
N LEU A 51 3.88 -7.03 8.68
CA LEU A 51 4.51 -7.35 7.41
C LEU A 51 6.02 -7.48 7.63
N PRO A 52 6.67 -8.52 7.10
CA PRO A 52 8.12 -8.55 7.04
C PRO A 52 8.60 -7.39 6.16
N TRP A 53 9.66 -6.71 6.62
CA TRP A 53 10.26 -5.60 5.91
C TRP A 53 11.77 -5.59 6.09
N GLU A 54 12.47 -4.94 5.16
CA GLU A 54 13.92 -4.81 5.19
C GLU A 54 14.33 -3.37 4.93
N HIS A 55 15.28 -2.84 5.71
CA HIS A 55 15.95 -1.60 5.38
C HIS A 55 17.18 -1.89 4.52
N ARG A 56 17.17 -1.44 3.26
CA ARG A 56 18.34 -1.50 2.37
C ARG A 56 18.41 -0.27 1.48
N ASP A 57 19.61 0.21 1.23
CA ASP A 57 19.91 1.34 0.34
C ASP A 57 19.17 2.65 0.70
N GLY A 58 18.82 2.84 1.98
CA GLY A 58 18.08 4.01 2.47
C GLY A 58 16.56 3.95 2.25
N TYR A 59 16.03 2.76 1.93
CA TYR A 59 14.60 2.50 1.74
C TYR A 59 14.13 1.37 2.65
N VAL A 60 12.90 1.47 3.12
CA VAL A 60 12.16 0.36 3.73
C VAL A 60 11.43 -0.39 2.62
N HIS A 61 11.74 -1.66 2.45
CA HIS A 61 11.14 -2.56 1.48
C HIS A 61 10.12 -3.44 2.18
N VAL A 62 8.91 -3.52 1.64
CA VAL A 62 7.82 -4.33 2.17
C VAL A 62 7.01 -4.89 1.01
N THR A 63 6.45 -6.09 1.20
CA THR A 63 5.52 -6.70 0.25
C THR A 63 4.14 -6.78 0.86
N VAL A 64 3.14 -6.20 0.19
CA VAL A 64 1.73 -6.43 0.52
C VAL A 64 1.30 -7.73 -0.18
N PRO A 65 1.03 -8.82 0.56
CA PRO A 65 0.83 -10.15 -0.03
C PRO A 65 -0.41 -10.19 -0.92
N GLU A 66 -1.48 -9.53 -0.50
CA GLU A 66 -2.74 -9.46 -1.23
C GLU A 66 -3.51 -8.20 -0.81
N MET A 67 -4.13 -7.55 -1.79
CA MET A 67 -5.11 -6.48 -1.54
C MET A 67 -6.22 -6.52 -2.60
N SER A 68 -7.40 -6.04 -2.23
CA SER A 68 -8.52 -5.88 -3.15
C SER A 68 -8.99 -4.43 -3.10
N GLY A 69 -8.66 -3.66 -4.13
CA GLY A 69 -9.00 -2.24 -4.18
C GLY A 69 -8.11 -1.37 -3.32
N TYR A 70 -8.15 -1.54 -2.00
CA TYR A 70 -7.48 -0.67 -1.04
C TYR A 70 -6.65 -1.45 -0.02
N ALA A 71 -5.49 -0.89 0.32
CA ALA A 71 -4.69 -1.33 1.46
C ALA A 71 -3.98 -0.13 2.09
N MET A 72 -3.76 -0.18 3.40
CA MET A 72 -3.05 0.84 4.14
C MET A 72 -1.86 0.22 4.86
N VAL A 73 -0.65 0.64 4.47
CA VAL A 73 0.60 0.20 5.11
C VAL A 73 1.05 1.30 6.07
N VAL A 74 1.21 0.93 7.33
CA VAL A 74 1.74 1.82 8.37
C VAL A 74 3.21 1.48 8.60
N PHE A 75 4.02 2.52 8.71
CA PHE A 75 5.43 2.46 9.12
C PHE A 75 5.46 3.20 10.45
N GLU A 76 5.47 2.44 11.55
CA GLU A 76 5.43 2.98 12.91
C GLU A 76 6.83 3.38 13.35
N GLU A 77 6.98 4.50 14.06
CA GLU A 77 8.27 4.99 14.58
C GLU A 77 8.73 4.20 15.82
#